data_AF-A0A662STI1-F1
#
_entry.id   AF-A0A662STI1-F1
#
_cell.length_a   1.000
_cell.length_b   1.000
_cell.length_c   1.000
_cell.angle_alpha   90.00
_cell.angle_beta   90.00
_cell.angle_gamma   90.00
#
_symmetry.space_group_name_H-M   'P 1'
#
loop_
_entity.id
_entity.type
_entity.pdbx_description
1 polymer ?
#
loop_
_entity_poly.entity_id
_entity_poly.type
_entity_poly.pdbx_seq_one_letter_code
_entity_poly.pdbx_strand_id
1 'polypeptide(L)'
;MEAGHTAFLLSSLAFALYITCPRMTAMIATQAKLTGINPFLVILTGSLLGVPMFYLLYLILKHIGVGAAVIAAALLDAGAALLMGGLDLKAGIELATITVFVYIGIRVAPIAA
;
A
#
# COMPACT_ATOMS: atom_id res chain seq x y z
N MET A 1 -6.12 1.56 33.73
CA MET A 1 -4.91 1.71 32.88
C MET A 1 -4.69 0.51 31.93
N GLU A 2 -5.56 -0.52 31.93
CA GLU A 2 -5.44 -1.69 31.04
C GLU A 2 -6.08 -1.52 29.65
N ALA A 3 -7.05 -0.61 29.48
CA ALA A 3 -7.77 -0.44 28.21
C ALA A 3 -6.92 0.17 27.07
N GLY A 4 -5.84 0.90 27.41
CA GLY A 4 -4.98 1.55 26.40
C GLY A 4 -4.04 0.57 25.69
N HIS A 5 -3.54 -0.44 26.40
CA HIS A 5 -2.58 -1.40 25.85
C HIS A 5 -3.26 -2.40 24.91
N THR A 6 -4.46 -2.87 25.28
CA THR A 6 -5.26 -3.76 24.44
C THR A 6 -5.72 -3.05 23.16
N ALA A 7 -6.14 -1.79 23.24
CA ALA A 7 -6.53 -0.99 22.07
C ALA A 7 -5.35 -0.76 21.11
N PHE A 8 -4.15 -0.51 21.63
CA PHE A 8 -2.94 -0.37 20.80
C PHE A 8 -2.57 -1.68 20.08
N LEU A 9 -2.61 -2.81 20.79
CA LEU A 9 -2.33 -4.12 20.20
C LEU A 9 -3.38 -4.50 19.15
N LEU A 10 -4.67 -4.24 19.42
CA LEU A 10 -5.75 -4.51 18.46
C LEU A 10 -5.58 -3.68 17.18
N SER A 11 -5.25 -2.39 17.34
CA SER A 11 -5.04 -1.47 16.21
C SER A 11 -3.82 -1.86 15.39
N SER A 12 -2.74 -2.30 16.04
CA SER A 12 -1.52 -2.78 15.39
C SER A 12 -1.78 -4.08 14.61
N LEU A 13 -2.57 -5.00 15.19
CA LEU A 13 -2.97 -6.23 14.52
C LEU A 13 -3.87 -5.96 13.31
N ALA A 14 -4.84 -5.05 13.45
CA ALA A 14 -5.69 -4.62 12.34
C ALA A 14 -4.87 -3.98 11.22
N PHE A 15 -3.89 -3.14 11.56
CA PHE A 15 -2.98 -2.54 10.58
C PHE A 15 -2.14 -3.59 9.85
N ALA A 16 -1.65 -4.61 10.55
CA ALA A 16 -0.93 -5.72 9.92
C ALA A 16 -1.81 -6.45 8.89
N LEU A 17 -3.09 -6.63 9.18
CA LEU A 17 -4.07 -7.21 8.25
C LEU A 17 -4.34 -6.31 7.04
N TYR A 18 -4.37 -4.98 7.22
CA TYR A 18 -4.54 -4.02 6.11
C TYR A 18 -3.34 -3.98 5.16
N ILE A 19 -2.13 -4.20 5.67
CA ILE A 19 -0.91 -4.28 4.84
C ILE A 19 -0.96 -5.46 3.86
N THR A 20 -1.57 -6.59 4.25
CA THR A 20 -1.77 -7.76 3.38
C THR A 20 -2.88 -7.53 2.35
N CYS A 21 -2.57 -6.72 1.34
CA CYS A 21 -3.44 -6.54 0.18
C CYS A 21 -3.07 -7.51 -0.95
N PRO A 22 -4.07 -8.08 -1.66
CA PRO A 22 -3.84 -9.07 -2.71
C PRO A 22 -2.93 -8.57 -3.84
N ARG A 23 -2.92 -7.24 -4.08
CA ARG A 23 -2.05 -6.59 -5.07
C ARG A 23 -0.55 -6.75 -4.75
N MET A 24 -0.13 -6.44 -3.52
CA MET A 24 1.30 -6.53 -3.16
C MET A 24 1.79 -7.98 -3.20
N THR A 25 0.96 -8.92 -2.76
CA THR A 25 1.26 -10.35 -2.84
C THR A 25 1.46 -10.81 -4.29
N ALA A 26 0.62 -10.36 -5.23
CA ALA A 26 0.75 -10.69 -6.65
C ALA A 26 2.04 -10.13 -7.28
N MET A 27 2.41 -8.90 -6.93
CA MET A 27 3.65 -8.27 -7.39
C MET A 27 4.89 -9.03 -6.88
N ILE A 28 4.92 -9.37 -5.58
CA ILE A 28 6.04 -10.11 -4.99
C ILE A 28 6.12 -11.54 -5.56
N ALA A 29 4.99 -12.19 -5.80
CA ALA A 29 4.97 -13.52 -6.43
C ALA A 29 5.55 -13.49 -7.85
N THR A 30 5.25 -12.43 -8.61
CA THR A 30 5.81 -12.22 -9.95
C THR A 30 7.30 -11.90 -9.88
N GLN A 31 7.69 -11.02 -8.95
CA GLN A 31 9.09 -10.66 -8.74
C GLN A 31 9.94 -11.85 -8.31
N ALA A 32 9.47 -12.68 -7.38
CA ALA A 32 10.18 -13.88 -6.93
C ALA A 32 10.42 -14.88 -8.07
N LYS A 33 9.50 -14.97 -9.04
CA LYS A 33 9.69 -15.80 -10.25
C LYS A 33 10.75 -15.22 -11.20
N LEU A 34 10.85 -13.89 -11.30
CA LEU A 34 11.77 -13.21 -12.21
C LEU A 34 13.20 -13.09 -11.65
N THR A 35 13.34 -12.83 -10.36
CA THR A 35 14.64 -12.58 -9.71
C THR A 35 15.19 -13.79 -8.97
N GLY A 36 14.37 -14.82 -8.74
CA GLY A 36 14.76 -16.00 -7.94
C GLY A 36 14.99 -15.70 -6.46
N ILE A 37 14.68 -14.48 -5.99
CA ILE A 37 14.86 -14.06 -4.61
C ILE A 37 13.76 -14.66 -3.74
N ASN A 38 14.09 -15.07 -2.52
CA ASN A 38 13.13 -15.60 -1.58
C ASN A 38 12.05 -14.55 -1.25
N PRO A 39 10.76 -14.79 -1.60
CA PRO A 39 9.70 -13.80 -1.41
C PRO A 39 9.48 -13.43 0.06
N PHE A 40 9.76 -14.34 0.99
CA PHE A 40 9.64 -14.07 2.42
C PHE A 40 10.59 -12.95 2.88
N LEU A 41 11.83 -12.95 2.41
CA LEU A 41 12.81 -11.91 2.75
C LEU A 41 12.43 -10.55 2.15
N VAL A 42 11.87 -10.54 0.92
CA VAL A 42 11.38 -9.31 0.28
C VAL A 42 10.20 -8.74 1.04
N ILE A 43 9.25 -9.58 1.48
CA ILE A 43 8.11 -9.13 2.30
C ILE A 43 8.60 -8.57 3.63
N LEU A 44 9.51 -9.26 4.32
CA LEU A 44 10.00 -8.83 5.64
C LEU A 44 10.74 -7.49 5.56
N THR A 45 11.70 -7.38 4.65
CA THR A 45 12.49 -6.16 4.48
C THR A 45 11.67 -5.02 3.89
N GLY A 46 10.80 -5.33 2.93
CA GLY A 46 9.86 -4.39 2.32
C GLY A 46 8.82 -3.85 3.30
N SER A 47 8.34 -4.67 4.24
CA SER A 47 7.41 -4.21 5.28
C SER A 47 8.10 -3.24 6.24
N LEU A 48 9.35 -3.52 6.62
CA LEU A 48 10.12 -2.61 7.48
C LEU A 48 10.36 -1.25 6.82
N LEU A 49 10.69 -1.24 5.53
CA LEU A 49 10.84 -0.01 4.73
C LEU A 49 9.49 0.64 4.35
N GLY A 50 8.41 -0.14 4.30
CA GLY A 50 7.07 0.31 3.96
C GLY A 50 6.39 1.10 5.08
N VAL A 51 6.65 0.76 6.35
CA VAL A 51 6.11 1.47 7.52
C VAL A 51 6.35 3.00 7.47
N PRO A 52 7.58 3.51 7.25
CA PRO A 52 7.79 4.96 7.17
C PRO A 52 7.07 5.61 5.99
N MET A 53 6.96 4.91 4.85
CA MET A 53 6.19 5.40 3.69
C MET A 53 4.68 5.45 3.98
N PHE A 54 4.16 4.46 4.69
CA PHE A 54 2.76 4.47 5.10
C PHE A 54 2.46 5.61 6.07
N TYR A 55 3.38 5.88 6.99
CA TYR A 55 3.29 7.04 7.89
C TYR A 55 3.31 8.37 7.12
N LEU A 56 4.15 8.48 6.09
CA LEU A 56 4.16 9.66 5.20
C LEU A 56 2.81 9.85 4.49
N LEU A 57 2.22 8.78 3.94
CA LEU A 57 0.89 8.85 3.31
C LEU A 57 -0.20 9.23 4.31
N TYR A 58 -0.13 8.73 5.55
CA TYR A 58 -1.02 9.14 6.62
C TYR A 58 -0.91 10.64 6.93
N LEU A 59 0.31 11.20 6.99
CA LEU A 59 0.51 12.63 7.18
C LEU A 59 -0.06 13.46 6.03
N ILE A 60 0.14 13.03 4.79
CA ILE A 60 -0.43 13.69 3.61
C ILE A 60 -1.95 13.65 3.66
N LEU A 61 -2.54 12.49 3.99
CA LEU A 61 -3.98 12.33 4.12
C LEU A 61 -4.54 13.25 5.21
N LYS A 62 -3.88 13.33 6.36
CA LYS A 62 -4.31 14.14 7.50
C LYS A 62 -4.21 15.65 7.24
N HIS A 63 -3.15 16.11 6.57
CA HIS A 63 -2.87 17.54 6.39
C HIS A 63 -3.39 18.14 5.08
N ILE A 64 -3.37 17.38 3.98
CA ILE A 64 -3.67 17.86 2.62
C ILE A 64 -4.98 17.25 2.10
N GLY A 65 -5.37 16.09 2.64
CA GLY A 65 -6.62 15.43 2.33
C GLY A 65 -6.49 14.28 1.33
N VAL A 66 -7.64 13.68 1.01
CA VAL A 66 -7.74 12.43 0.26
C VAL A 66 -7.11 12.52 -1.14
N GLY A 67 -7.36 13.61 -1.87
CA GLY A 67 -6.85 13.77 -3.24
C GLY A 67 -5.33 13.74 -3.31
N ALA A 68 -4.65 14.46 -2.42
CA ALA A 68 -3.20 14.49 -2.36
C ALA A 68 -2.60 13.14 -1.92
N ALA A 69 -3.26 12.45 -0.97
CA ALA A 69 -2.84 11.13 -0.54
C ALA A 69 -2.89 10.11 -1.68
N VAL A 70 -3.94 10.17 -2.52
CA VAL A 70 -4.09 9.27 -3.67
C VAL A 70 -3.03 9.56 -4.74
N ILE A 71 -2.75 10.84 -5.05
CA ILE A 71 -1.69 11.18 -6.00
C ILE A 71 -0.30 10.78 -5.46
N ALA A 72 -0.02 11.03 -4.18
CA ALA A 72 1.24 10.62 -3.57
C ALA A 72 1.41 9.08 -3.60
N ALA A 73 0.36 8.32 -3.33
CA ALA A 73 0.37 6.87 -3.42
C ALA A 73 0.64 6.40 -4.86
N ALA A 74 -0.02 7.02 -5.85
CA ALA A 74 0.21 6.70 -7.26
C ALA A 74 1.65 7.02 -7.70
N LEU A 75 2.25 8.11 -7.20
CA LEU A 75 3.65 8.45 -7.47
C LEU A 75 4.63 7.46 -6.84
N LEU A 76 4.37 7.01 -5.62
CA LEU A 76 5.18 5.98 -4.95
C LEU A 76 5.14 4.65 -5.71
N ASP A 77 3.95 4.26 -6.17
CA ASP A 77 3.76 3.08 -7.00
C ASP A 77 4.49 3.19 -8.35
N ALA A 78 4.41 4.35 -9.01
CA ALA A 78 5.14 4.61 -10.25
C ALA A 78 6.66 4.59 -10.04
N GLY A 79 7.14 5.15 -8.92
CA GLY A 79 8.54 5.08 -8.51
C GLY A 79 9.00 3.64 -8.29
N ALA A 80 8.20 2.81 -7.61
CA ALA A 80 8.50 1.40 -7.42
C ALA A 80 8.56 0.64 -8.76
N ALA A 81 7.64 0.90 -9.69
CA ALA A 81 7.65 0.32 -11.02
C ALA A 81 8.90 0.72 -11.84
N LEU A 82 9.33 1.98 -11.71
CA LEU A 82 10.55 2.50 -12.33
C LEU A 82 11.81 1.84 -11.75
N LEU A 83 11.91 1.71 -10.42
CA LEU A 83 13.03 1.02 -9.76
C LEU A 83 13.12 -0.46 -10.16
N MET A 84 11.99 -1.11 -10.40
CA MET A 84 11.92 -2.50 -10.86
C MET A 84 12.28 -2.66 -12.34
N GLY A 85 12.48 -1.57 -13.09
CA GLY A 85 12.72 -1.60 -14.54
C GLY A 85 11.56 -2.19 -15.35
N GLY A 86 10.39 -2.34 -14.73
CA GLY A 86 9.24 -3.09 -15.24
C GLY A 86 8.05 -2.21 -15.60
N LEU A 87 8.30 -1.01 -16.14
CA LEU A 87 7.24 -0.16 -16.70
C LEU A 87 6.71 -0.78 -18.00
N ASP A 88 5.95 -1.86 -17.84
CA ASP A 88 5.15 -2.47 -18.88
C ASP A 88 3.80 -1.73 -18.95
N LEU A 89 3.28 -1.51 -20.16
CA LEU A 89 2.03 -0.80 -20.37
C LEU A 89 0.87 -1.50 -19.65
N LYS A 90 0.93 -2.84 -19.54
CA LYS A 90 -0.07 -3.63 -18.82
C LYS A 90 -0.07 -3.34 -17.32
N ALA A 91 1.11 -3.25 -16.70
CA ALA A 91 1.25 -2.95 -15.28
C ALA A 91 0.74 -1.54 -14.95
N GLY A 92 1.00 -0.57 -15.84
CA GLY A 92 0.46 0.79 -15.72
C GLY A 92 -1.07 0.85 -15.77
N ILE A 93 -1.71 0.05 -16.64
CA ILE A 93 -3.17 -0.04 -16.75
C ILE A 93 -3.78 -0.68 -15.49
N GLU A 94 -3.17 -1.75 -14.97
CA GLU A 94 -3.59 -2.36 -13.69
C GLU A 94 -3.50 -1.34 -12.55
N LEU A 95 -2.42 -0.55 -12.51
CA LEU A 95 -2.20 0.50 -11.52
C LEU A 95 -3.29 1.58 -11.59
N ALA A 96 -3.54 2.12 -12.78
CA ALA A 96 -4.54 3.14 -13.00
C ALA A 96 -5.94 2.66 -12.60
N THR A 97 -6.28 1.41 -12.95
CA THR A 97 -7.59 0.80 -12.62
C THR A 97 -7.78 0.71 -11.10
N ILE A 98 -6.75 0.24 -10.38
CA ILE A 98 -6.80 0.12 -8.91
C ILE A 98 -6.90 1.51 -8.26
N THR A 99 -6.13 2.49 -8.73
CA THR A 99 -6.18 3.86 -8.21
C THR A 99 -7.58 4.47 -8.34
N VAL A 100 -8.24 4.30 -9.49
CA VAL A 100 -9.63 4.76 -9.71
C VAL A 100 -10.58 4.04 -8.74
N PHE A 101 -10.47 2.72 -8.61
CA PHE A 101 -11.34 1.93 -7.74
C PHE A 101 -11.21 2.35 -6.27
N VAL A 102 -9.97 2.54 -5.79
CA VAL A 102 -9.69 3.00 -4.42
C VAL A 102 -10.19 4.43 -4.20
N TYR A 103 -9.98 5.33 -5.17
CA TYR A 103 -10.47 6.70 -5.07
C TYR A 103 -11.99 6.76 -4.92
N ILE A 104 -12.71 6.01 -5.77
CA ILE A 104 -14.17 5.90 -5.70
C ILE A 104 -14.59 5.29 -4.36
N GLY A 105 -13.97 4.18 -3.96
CA GLY A 105 -14.26 3.51 -2.69
C GLY A 105 -14.13 4.44 -1.48
N ILE A 106 -13.04 5.21 -1.39
CA ILE A 106 -12.81 6.17 -0.29
C ILE A 106 -13.87 7.29 -0.31
N ARG A 107 -14.31 7.74 -1.48
CA ARG A 107 -15.35 8.78 -1.59
C ARG A 107 -16.75 8.27 -1.29
N VAL A 108 -17.07 7.03 -1.66
CA VAL A 108 -18.40 6.42 -1.49
C VAL A 108 -18.60 5.87 -0.08
N ALA A 109 -17.57 5.30 0.54
CA ALA A 109 -17.65 4.72 1.88
C ALA A 109 -18.30 5.64 2.94
N PRO A 110 -17.92 6.93 3.09
CA PRO A 110 -18.56 7.82 4.07
C PRO A 110 -19.98 8.26 3.69
N ILE A 111 -20.43 8.03 2.45
CA ILE A 111 -21.80 8.34 2.01
C ILE A 111 -22.74 7.16 2.32
N ALA A 112 -22.20 5.94 2.34
CA ALA A 112 -22.95 4.71 2.56
C ALA A 112 -22.94 4.23 4.02
N ALA A 113 -22.18 4.88 4.90
CA ALA A 113 -22.08 4.60 6.34
C ALA A 113 -22.88 5.62 7.16
#